data_AF-A0A0Q6C2F7-F1
#
_entry.id   AF-A0A0Q6C2F7-F1
#
_cell.length_a   1.000
_cell.length_b   1.000
_cell.length_c   1.000
_cell.angle_alpha   90.00
_cell.angle_beta   90.00
_cell.angle_gamma   90.00
#
_symmetry.space_group_name_H-M   'P 1'
#
loop_
_entity.id
_entity.type
_entity.pdbx_description
1 polymer ?
#
loop_
_entity_poly.entity_id
_entity_poly.type
_entity_poly.pdbx_seq_one_letter_code
_entity_poly.pdbx_strand_id
1 'polypeptide(L)' 'MANCAHDEPTIDEILADPAVKALMLADGVNPHRLRRSLLKMEADGRRPASPQERRGSSWSHLCAGSGETAARAVWG' A
#
# COMPACT_ATOMS: atom_id res chain seq x y z
N MET A 1 -5.40 -10.03 -25.37
CA MET A 1 -5.23 -9.97 -23.90
C MET A 1 -3.77 -9.68 -23.65
N ALA A 2 -3.42 -8.42 -23.36
CA ALA A 2 -2.04 -8.06 -23.07
C ALA A 2 -1.73 -8.56 -21.65
N ASN A 3 -1.02 -9.68 -21.57
CA ASN A 3 -0.34 -10.06 -20.34
C ASN A 3 0.75 -9.00 -20.14
N CYS A 4 0.46 -7.99 -19.32
CA CYS A 4 1.45 -7.00 -18.94
C CYS A 4 2.53 -7.73 -18.13
N ALA A 5 3.57 -8.20 -18.81
CA ALA A 5 4.82 -8.61 -18.19
C ALA A 5 5.46 -7.34 -17.62
N HIS A 6 4.90 -6.84 -16.52
CA HIS A 6 5.58 -5.86 -15.71
C HIS A 6 6.61 -6.65 -14.92
N ASP A 7 7.89 -6.36 -15.19
CA ASP A 7 8.97 -6.87 -14.36
C ASP A 7 8.69 -6.49 -12.91
N GLU A 8 8.98 -7.40 -11.99
CA GLU A 8 8.80 -7.11 -10.58
C GLU A 8 9.78 -5.99 -10.19
N PRO A 9 9.30 -4.85 -9.68
CA PRO A 9 10.18 -3.73 -9.38
C PRO A 9 11.15 -4.13 -8.27
N THR A 10 12.41 -3.79 -8.46
CA THR A 10 13.46 -4.05 -7.47
C THR A 10 13.24 -3.23 -6.20
N ILE A 11 13.80 -3.67 -5.08
CA ILE A 11 13.75 -2.93 -3.81
C ILE A 11 14.27 -1.50 -3.98
N ASP A 12 15.34 -1.31 -4.77
CA ASP A 12 15.91 0.01 -5.01
C ASP A 12 14.98 0.92 -5.83
N GLU A 13 14.23 0.37 -6.80
CA GLU A 13 13.22 1.13 -7.56
C GLU A 13 12.04 1.56 -6.66
N ILE A 14 11.56 0.65 -5.81
CA ILE A 14 10.48 0.96 -4.85
C ILE A 14 10.93 2.04 -3.87
N LEU A 15 12.15 1.95 -3.32
CA LEU A 15 12.67 2.94 -2.38
C LEU A 15 13.08 4.26 -3.05
N ALA A 16 13.27 4.27 -4.37
CA ALA A 16 13.53 5.47 -5.14
C ALA A 16 12.24 6.26 -5.43
N ASP A 17 11.08 5.61 -5.42
CA ASP A 17 9.78 6.22 -5.70
C ASP A 17 9.47 7.40 -4.75
N PRO A 18 9.06 8.57 -5.28
CA PRO A 18 8.75 9.75 -4.47
C PRO A 18 7.60 9.56 -3.48
N ALA A 19 6.57 8.80 -3.84
CA ALA A 19 5.42 8.57 -2.96
C ALA A 19 5.80 7.63 -1.80
N VAL A 20 6.59 6.59 -2.09
CA VAL A 20 7.15 5.70 -1.06
C VAL A 20 8.06 6.48 -0.11
N LYS A 21 8.95 7.34 -0.63
CA LYS A 21 9.79 8.21 0.21
C LYS A 21 8.97 9.13 1.10
N ALA A 22 7.93 9.76 0.56
CA ALA A 22 7.06 10.64 1.32
C ALA A 22 6.33 9.89 2.45
N LEU A 23 5.83 8.68 2.17
CA LEU A 23 5.20 7.81 3.15
C LEU A 23 6.19 7.41 4.26
N MET A 24 7.39 6.96 3.89
CA MET A 24 8.43 6.60 4.85
C MET A 24 8.82 7.77 5.74
N LEU A 25 8.92 8.98 5.18
CA LEU A 25 9.21 10.19 5.94
C LEU A 25 8.08 10.49 6.94
N ALA A 26 6.81 10.39 6.52
CA ALA A 26 5.64 10.62 7.36
C ALA A 26 5.59 9.63 8.54
N ASP A 27 5.98 8.37 8.31
CA ASP A 27 6.04 7.32 9.33
C ASP A 27 7.39 7.29 10.11
N GLY A 28 8.32 8.19 9.83
CA GLY A 28 9.64 8.23 10.49
C GLY A 28 10.52 7.00 10.18
N VAL A 29 10.26 6.32 9.07
CA VAL A 29 10.99 5.13 8.63
C VAL A 29 12.29 5.53 7.94
N ASN A 30 13.41 5.01 8.44
CA ASN A 30 14.72 5.22 7.81
C ASN A 30 14.92 4.28 6.59
N PRO A 31 15.16 4.82 5.38
CA PRO A 31 15.26 4.01 4.16
C PRO A 31 16.45 3.07 4.12
N HIS A 32 17.60 3.46 4.68
CA HIS A 32 18.76 2.59 4.74
C HIS A 32 18.55 1.41 5.69
N ARG A 33 17.84 1.64 6.81
CA ARG A 33 17.47 0.55 7.73
C ARG A 33 16.47 -0.41 7.08
N LEU A 34 15.46 0.13 6.41
CA LEU A 34 14.46 -0.67 5.70
C LEU A 34 15.11 -1.53 4.60
N ARG A 35 15.94 -0.91 3.74
CA ARG A 35 16.68 -1.62 2.67
C ARG A 35 17.47 -2.80 3.19
N ARG A 36 18.26 -2.62 4.26
CA ARG A 36 19.03 -3.72 4.87
C ARG A 36 18.15 -4.85 5.39
N SER A 37 17.01 -4.52 6.00
CA SER A 37 16.06 -5.54 6.47
C SER A 37 15.42 -6.31 5.32
N LEU A 38 15.02 -5.62 4.24
CA LEU A 38 14.43 -6.24 3.05
C LEU A 38 15.42 -7.20 2.38
N LEU A 39 16.65 -6.75 2.12
CA LEU A 39 17.71 -7.58 1.53
C LEU A 39 18.06 -8.79 2.41
N LYS A 40 18.04 -8.62 3.74
CA LYS A 40 18.25 -9.74 4.66
C LYS A 40 17.11 -10.76 4.56
N MET A 41 15.86 -10.33 4.49
CA MET A 41 14.71 -11.24 4.38
C MET A 41 14.71 -11.99 3.05
N GLU A 42 15.09 -11.32 1.96
CA GLU A 42 15.27 -11.93 0.64
C GLU A 42 16.34 -13.02 0.70
N ALA A 43 17.50 -12.72 1.29
CA ALA A 43 18.59 -13.69 1.45
C ALA A 43 18.25 -14.87 2.38
N ASP A 44 17.48 -14.62 3.44
CA ASP A 44 17.01 -15.66 4.38
C ASP A 44 15.84 -16.51 3.80
N GLY A 45 15.32 -16.18 2.60
CA GLY A 45 14.13 -16.83 2.02
C GLY A 45 12.88 -16.70 2.89
N ARG A 46 12.90 -15.76 3.84
CA ARG A 46 11.90 -15.66 4.90
C ARG A 46 10.79 -14.74 4.42
N ARG A 47 9.64 -15.33 4.08
CA ARG A 47 8.42 -14.55 3.83
C ARG A 47 8.13 -13.71 5.09
N PRO A 48 7.98 -12.38 4.98
CA PRO A 48 7.63 -11.57 6.14
C PRO A 48 6.34 -12.13 6.72
N ALA A 49 6.29 -12.32 8.04
CA ALA A 49 5.04 -12.59 8.72
C ALA A 49 4.08 -11.45 8.35
N SER A 50 3.04 -11.77 7.58
CA SER A 50 2.05 -10.80 7.17
C SER A 50 1.57 -10.03 8.40
N PRO A 51 1.58 -8.69 8.42
CA PRO A 51 0.96 -7.91 9.51
C PRO A 51 -0.57 -8.09 9.63
N GLN A 52 -1.14 -9.04 8.90
CA GLN A 52 -2.57 -9.26 8.78
C GLN A 52 -3.06 -10.20 9.88
N GLU A 53 -3.09 -9.74 11.14
CA GLU A 53 -4.04 -10.25 12.15
C GLU A 53 -4.08 -9.51 13.51
N ARG A 54 -3.67 -8.24 13.62
CA ARG A 54 -3.84 -7.49 14.90
C ARG A 54 -4.59 -6.17 14.83
N ARG A 55 -5.34 -5.93 13.76
CA ARG A 55 -6.41 -4.91 13.78
C ARG A 55 -7.54 -5.34 12.86
N GLY A 56 -8.56 -5.96 13.45
CA GLY A 56 -9.91 -5.85 12.90
C GLY A 56 -10.24 -4.36 12.81
N SER A 57 -10.20 -3.81 11.60
CA SER A 57 -10.75 -2.50 11.30
C SER A 57 -11.19 -2.57 9.84
N SER A 58 -12.49 -2.63 9.69
CA SER A 58 -13.26 -2.64 8.46
C SER A 58 -12.76 -1.56 7.49
N TRP A 59 -12.09 -1.98 6.41
CA TRP A 59 -11.88 -1.14 5.22
C TRP A 59 -13.02 -1.28 4.21
N SER A 60 -14.10 -1.99 4.58
CA SER A 60 -15.24 -2.26 3.69
C SER A 60 -16.08 -1.02 3.35
N HIS A 61 -15.80 0.14 3.93
CA HIS A 61 -16.59 1.36 3.70
C HIS A 61 -15.98 2.34 2.67
N LEU A 62 -14.74 2.13 2.22
CA LEU A 62 -14.06 3.11 1.35
C LEU A 62 -14.14 2.82 -0.15
N CYS A 63 -14.74 1.69 -0.57
CA CYS A 63 -14.89 1.34 -1.99
C CYS A 63 -16.34 1.47 -2.54
N ALA A 64 -17.30 1.96 -1.76
CA ALA A 64 -18.65 2.24 -2.27
C ALA A 64 -18.73 3.67 -2.80
N GLY A 65 -18.17 3.88 -3.99
CA GLY A 65 -18.41 5.09 -4.79
C GLY A 65 -19.85 5.18 -5.25
N SER A 66 -20.40 6.40 -5.14
CA SER A 66 -21.29 7.06 -6.10
C SER A 66 -22.41 6.23 -6.74
N GLY A 67 -23.61 6.39 -6.20
CA GLY A 67 -24.86 6.09 -6.88
C GLY A 67 -25.94 7.12 -6.51
N GLU A 68 -26.05 8.17 -7.32
CA GLU A 68 -27.31 8.79 -7.74
C GLU A 68 -28.50 8.82 -6.74
N THR A 69 -28.74 9.97 -6.12
CA THR A 69 -30.12 10.42 -5.75
C THR A 69 -30.17 11.95 -5.72
N ALA A 70 -30.28 12.54 -6.90
CA ALA A 70 -30.95 13.84 -7.03
C ALA A 70 -32.46 13.59 -7.00
N ALA A 71 -33.10 13.65 -5.82
CA ALA A 71 -34.53 13.92 -5.72
C ALA A 71 -34.95 14.22 -4.27
N ARG A 72 -35.69 15.33 -4.12
CA ARG A 72 -36.57 15.70 -2.98
C ARG A 72 -35.90 16.40 -1.79
N ALA A 73 -35.48 17.64 -2.06
CA ALA A 73 -35.71 18.73 -1.12
C ALA A 73 -37.15 19.27 -1.26
N VAL A 74 -37.65 19.88 -0.17
CA VAL A 74 -38.94 20.59 -0.02
C VAL A 74 -40.18 19.69 0.22
N TRP A 75 -40.49 19.54 1.51
CA TRP A 75 -41.88 19.52 1.97
C TRP A 75 -42.35 20.98 1.99
N GLY A 76 -43.39 21.25 1.21
CA GLY A 76 -44.24 22.43 1.26
C GLY A 76 -45.67 21.94 1.12
#